data_AF-A0A7V5VYK4-F1
#
_entry.id   AF-A0A7V5VYK4-F1
#
_cell.length_a   1.000
_cell.length_b   1.000
_cell.length_c   1.000
_cell.angle_alpha   90.00
_cell.angle_beta   90.00
_cell.angle_gamma   90.00
#
_symmetry.space_group_name_H-M   'P 1'
#
loop_
_entity.id
_entity.type
_entity.pdbx_description
1 polymer ?
#
loop_
_entity_poly.entity_id
_entity_poly.type
_entity_poly.pdbx_seq_one_letter_code
_entity_poly.pdbx_strand_id
1 'polypeptide(L)'
;ILKIMIIGLIAYSVLANKADKITLLVAQPFIEVANFIFYTSFELVWKMGLTYIVIALIDYFYQKWRFNEDMKMTKQELKDEFRQIEGDPLIKSRVRAIMRSKLRQLMIKNVPSADVILTNPTHYAVAIKYTQGQMSAPKVVAKGVDFLAMKIRDIAIENNVPIVENPPLTRQIYFNVDVDKEIPENLYKAVAQVLAYVYSLKEKSYTIY
;
A
#
# COMPACT_ATOMS: atom_id res chain seq x y z
N ILE A 1 8.55 46.17 17.34
CA ILE A 1 9.33 47.41 17.48
C ILE A 1 9.17 48.31 16.25
N LEU A 2 9.48 47.86 15.02
CA LEU A 2 9.34 48.67 13.79
C LEU A 2 7.94 49.27 13.58
N LYS A 3 6.87 48.47 13.73
CA LYS A 3 5.47 48.96 13.61
C LYS A 3 5.14 50.09 14.60
N ILE A 4 5.63 49.98 15.83
CA ILE A 4 5.41 50.97 16.89
C ILE A 4 6.15 52.28 16.57
N MET A 5 7.37 52.20 16.02
CA MET A 5 8.10 53.38 15.56
C MET A 5 7.37 54.11 14.43
N ILE A 6 6.86 53.39 13.43
CA ILE A 6 6.13 53.98 12.30
C ILE A 6 4.88 54.73 12.79
N ILE A 7 4.12 54.12 13.70
CA ILE A 7 2.93 54.74 14.28
C ILE A 7 3.30 55.97 15.10
N GLY A 8 4.34 55.88 15.93
CA GLY A 8 4.84 56.99 16.74
C GLY A 8 5.25 58.19 15.88
N LEU A 9 5.94 57.95 14.77
CA LEU A 9 6.35 59.00 13.82
C LEU A 9 5.15 59.65 13.14
N ILE A 10 4.14 58.88 12.74
CA ILE A 10 2.93 59.42 12.11
C ILE A 10 2.13 60.27 13.12
N ALA A 11 1.90 59.75 14.33
CA ALA A 11 1.21 60.50 15.38
C ALA A 11 1.96 61.80 15.73
N TYR A 12 3.29 61.72 15.88
CA TYR A 12 4.13 62.88 16.12
C TYR A 12 4.03 63.91 14.99
N SER A 13 4.14 63.48 13.72
CA SER A 13 4.06 64.39 12.57
C SER A 13 2.71 65.12 12.48
N VAL A 14 1.60 64.45 12.78
CA VAL A 14 0.26 65.06 12.74
C VAL A 14 0.09 66.11 13.84
N LEU A 15 0.62 65.84 15.04
CA LEU A 15 0.56 66.76 16.17
C LEU A 15 1.51 67.95 15.99
N ALA A 16 2.76 67.70 15.54
CA ALA A 16 3.75 68.74 15.31
C ALA A 16 3.29 69.77 14.26
N ASN A 17 2.68 69.31 13.16
CA ASN A 17 2.13 70.18 12.11
C ASN A 17 0.93 71.03 12.57
N LYS A 18 0.34 70.73 13.72
CA LYS A 18 -0.80 71.46 14.28
C LYS A 18 -0.45 72.24 15.55
N ALA A 19 0.79 72.13 16.06
CA ALA A 19 1.23 72.76 17.29
C ALA A 19 1.02 74.29 17.27
N ASP A 20 1.34 74.96 16.17
CA ASP A 20 1.16 76.41 16.03
C ASP A 20 -0.33 76.84 16.06
N LYS A 21 -1.22 75.96 15.57
CA LYS A 21 -2.67 76.19 15.59
C LYS A 21 -3.24 76.01 16.99
N ILE A 22 -2.67 75.11 17.80
CA ILE A 22 -3.09 74.86 19.19
C ILE A 22 -2.93 76.13 20.05
N THR A 23 -1.86 76.91 19.86
CA THR A 23 -1.68 78.19 20.56
C THR A 23 -2.69 79.26 20.15
N LEU A 24 -3.17 79.24 18.90
CA LEU A 24 -4.16 80.19 18.38
C LEU A 24 -5.60 79.87 18.81
N LEU A 25 -5.86 78.65 19.28
CA LEU A 25 -7.19 78.18 19.72
C LEU A 25 -7.64 78.75 21.06
N VAL A 26 -6.72 79.30 21.88
CA VAL A 26 -7.03 79.85 23.22
C VAL A 26 -8.01 81.03 23.17
N ALA A 27 -8.02 81.76 22.05
CA ALA A 27 -8.88 82.94 21.85
C ALA A 27 -10.15 82.65 21.01
N GLN A 28 -10.42 81.39 20.66
CA GLN A 28 -11.50 81.02 19.74
C GLN A 28 -12.81 80.61 20.43
N PRO A 29 -13.97 80.74 19.77
CA PRO A 29 -15.24 80.24 20.27
C PRO A 29 -15.23 78.72 20.44
N PHE A 30 -16.03 78.22 21.39
CA PHE A 30 -16.13 76.78 21.70
C PHE A 30 -16.39 75.89 20.46
N ILE A 31 -17.21 76.36 19.51
CA ILE A 31 -17.53 75.60 18.30
C ILE A 31 -16.31 75.36 17.40
N GLU A 32 -15.38 76.32 17.33
CA GLU A 32 -14.16 76.19 16.53
C GLU A 32 -13.16 75.23 17.18
N VAL A 33 -13.07 75.26 18.51
CA VAL A 33 -12.29 74.30 19.28
C VAL A 33 -12.82 72.87 19.08
N ALA A 34 -14.14 72.69 19.14
CA ALA A 34 -14.78 71.40 18.89
C ALA A 34 -14.51 70.88 17.47
N ASN A 35 -14.65 71.74 16.46
CA ASN A 35 -14.35 71.38 15.06
C ASN A 35 -12.87 71.00 14.88
N PHE A 36 -11.94 71.75 15.48
CA PHE A 36 -10.51 71.44 15.39
C PHE A 36 -10.17 70.07 16.00
N ILE A 37 -10.75 69.74 17.16
CA ILE A 37 -10.58 68.44 17.80
C ILE A 37 -11.14 67.32 16.90
N PHE A 38 -12.33 67.54 16.34
CA PHE A 38 -12.98 66.57 15.47
C PHE A 38 -12.14 66.28 14.21
N TYR A 39 -11.73 67.31 13.47
CA TYR A 39 -10.92 67.13 12.27
C TYR A 39 -9.56 66.50 12.57
N THR A 40 -8.92 66.90 13.67
CA THR A 40 -7.61 66.35 14.05
C THR A 40 -7.70 64.89 14.49
N SER A 41 -8.74 64.54 15.24
CA SER A 41 -9.02 63.14 15.62
C SER A 41 -9.34 62.28 14.41
N PHE A 42 -10.18 62.79 13.49
CA PHE A 42 -10.53 62.10 12.26
C PHE A 42 -9.30 61.88 11.36
N GLU A 43 -8.44 62.89 11.22
CA GLU A 43 -7.20 62.81 10.44
C GLU A 43 -6.22 61.77 11.03
N LEU A 44 -6.10 61.72 12.36
CA LEU A 44 -5.29 60.70 13.05
C LEU A 44 -5.82 59.30 12.79
N VAL A 45 -7.12 59.06 13.01
CA VAL A 45 -7.76 57.76 12.78
C VAL A 45 -7.60 57.33 11.33
N TRP A 46 -7.83 58.23 10.38
CA TRP A 46 -7.72 57.93 8.96
C TRP A 46 -6.29 57.55 8.54
N LYS A 47 -5.29 58.35 8.93
CA LYS A 47 -3.88 58.09 8.60
C LYS A 47 -3.34 56.82 9.27
N MET A 48 -3.69 56.61 10.55
CA MET A 48 -3.31 55.39 11.26
C MET A 48 -3.99 54.16 10.65
N GLY A 49 -5.29 54.24 10.36
CA GLY A 49 -6.05 53.16 9.72
C GLY A 49 -5.46 52.78 8.36
N LEU A 50 -5.17 53.75 7.51
CA LEU A 50 -4.55 53.50 6.20
C LEU A 50 -3.17 52.84 6.36
N THR A 51 -2.36 53.31 7.30
CA THR A 51 -1.05 52.72 7.59
C THR A 51 -1.18 51.26 8.03
N TYR A 52 -2.14 50.95 8.90
CA TYR A 52 -2.39 49.58 9.33
C TYR A 52 -2.84 48.69 8.19
N ILE A 53 -3.70 49.18 7.29
CA ILE A 53 -4.14 48.44 6.10
C ILE A 53 -2.93 48.10 5.22
N VAL A 54 -2.04 49.06 4.97
CA VAL A 54 -0.83 48.83 4.17
C VAL A 54 0.08 47.78 4.82
N ILE A 55 0.33 47.89 6.12
CA ILE A 55 1.16 46.92 6.86
C ILE A 55 0.51 45.52 6.82
N ALA A 56 -0.80 45.43 7.05
CA ALA A 56 -1.53 44.17 7.05
C ALA A 56 -1.49 43.48 5.67
N LEU A 57 -1.61 44.25 4.59
CA LEU A 57 -1.48 43.73 3.23
C LEU A 57 -0.08 43.15 2.99
N ILE A 58 0.98 43.88 3.35
CA ILE A 58 2.37 43.41 3.21
C ILE A 58 2.59 42.12 4.00
N ASP A 59 2.14 42.08 5.26
CA ASP A 59 2.25 40.90 6.11
C ASP A 59 1.51 39.69 5.51
N TYR A 60 0.30 39.90 4.97
CA TYR A 60 -0.50 38.85 4.35
C TYR A 60 0.19 38.26 3.12
N PHE A 61 0.71 39.09 2.22
CA PHE A 61 1.43 38.61 1.04
C PHE A 61 2.70 37.85 1.42
N TYR A 62 3.45 38.34 2.40
CA TYR A 62 4.65 37.65 2.89
C TYR A 62 4.32 36.28 3.49
N GLN A 63 3.29 36.20 4.35
CA GLN A 63 2.85 34.94 4.94
C GLN A 63 2.38 33.94 3.89
N LYS A 64 1.59 34.39 2.90
CA LYS A 64 1.09 33.52 1.82
C LYS A 64 2.23 32.96 0.96
N TRP A 65 3.21 33.79 0.62
CA TRP A 65 4.39 33.35 -0.11
C TRP A 65 5.21 32.34 0.71
N ARG A 66 5.49 32.66 1.98
CA ARG A 66 6.26 31.80 2.88
C ARG A 66 5.57 30.45 3.10
N PHE A 67 4.26 30.44 3.33
CA PHE A 67 3.48 29.22 3.49
C PHE A 67 3.56 28.32 2.24
N ASN A 68 3.47 28.92 1.05
CA ASN A 68 3.65 28.18 -0.19
C ASN A 68 5.07 27.63 -0.36
N GLU A 69 6.09 28.31 0.18
CA GLU A 69 7.47 27.82 0.15
C GLU A 69 7.66 26.68 1.15
N ASP A 70 7.17 26.84 2.38
CA ASP A 70 7.26 25.85 3.46
C ASP A 70 6.49 24.55 3.13
N MET A 71 5.45 24.63 2.29
CA MET A 71 4.72 23.46 1.79
C MET A 71 5.42 22.73 0.63
N LYS A 72 6.52 23.24 0.09
CA LYS A 72 7.25 22.53 -0.97
C LYS A 72 8.08 21.42 -0.34
N MET A 73 7.81 20.20 -0.77
CA MET A 73 8.67 19.07 -0.45
C MET A 73 9.95 19.10 -1.28
N THR A 74 11.05 18.73 -0.65
CA THR A 74 12.32 18.46 -1.34
C THR A 74 12.25 17.16 -2.13
N LYS A 75 13.13 17.00 -3.12
CA LYS A 75 13.26 15.73 -3.88
C LYS A 75 13.58 14.54 -2.96
N GLN A 76 14.27 14.80 -1.85
CA GLN A 76 14.64 13.78 -0.89
C GLN A 76 13.42 13.37 -0.04
N GLU A 77 12.66 14.33 0.48
CA GLU A 77 11.41 14.06 1.22
C GLU A 77 10.39 13.31 0.37
N LEU A 78 10.20 13.72 -0.89
CA LEU A 78 9.35 12.99 -1.83
C LEU A 78 9.78 11.51 -1.96
N LYS A 79 11.08 11.27 -2.15
CA LYS A 79 11.60 9.91 -2.30
C LYS A 79 11.42 9.08 -1.02
N ASP A 80 11.55 9.71 0.15
CA ASP A 80 11.40 9.04 1.43
C ASP A 80 9.91 8.81 1.78
N GLU A 81 8.99 9.71 1.40
CA GLU A 81 7.54 9.46 1.45
C GLU A 81 7.13 8.30 0.53
N PHE A 82 7.62 8.26 -0.72
CA PHE A 82 7.36 7.13 -1.62
C PHE A 82 7.82 5.79 -1.01
N ARG A 83 8.99 5.78 -0.35
CA ARG A 83 9.48 4.59 0.37
C ARG A 83 8.63 4.22 1.59
N GLN A 84 8.09 5.19 2.32
CA GLN A 84 7.21 4.93 3.46
C GLN A 84 5.82 4.43 3.04
N ILE A 85 5.25 4.98 1.97
CA ILE A 85 3.92 4.64 1.49
C ILE A 85 3.91 3.26 0.80
N GLU A 86 4.84 3.00 -0.12
CA GLU A 86 4.87 1.74 -0.87
C GLU A 86 5.69 0.63 -0.19
N GLY A 87 6.54 0.99 0.78
CA GLY A 87 7.56 0.12 1.35
C GLY A 87 8.73 -0.10 0.39
N ASP A 88 9.82 -0.70 0.88
CA ASP A 88 10.96 -1.05 0.02
C ASP A 88 10.57 -2.20 -0.94
N PRO A 89 10.65 -2.01 -2.27
CA PRO A 89 10.40 -3.05 -3.25
C PRO A 89 11.22 -4.33 -3.02
N LEU A 90 12.44 -4.20 -2.49
CA LEU A 90 13.31 -5.31 -2.12
C LEU A 90 12.73 -6.10 -0.94
N ILE A 91 12.16 -5.42 0.05
CA ILE A 91 11.48 -6.08 1.18
C ILE A 91 10.21 -6.79 0.68
N LYS A 92 9.39 -6.13 -0.15
CA LYS A 92 8.16 -6.74 -0.70
C LYS A 92 8.45 -7.95 -1.59
N SER A 93 9.51 -7.90 -2.39
CA SER A 93 9.94 -9.05 -3.20
C SER A 93 10.48 -10.19 -2.33
N ARG A 94 11.28 -9.88 -1.30
CA ARG A 94 11.79 -10.86 -0.33
C ARG A 94 10.68 -11.56 0.43
N VAL A 95 9.69 -10.82 0.94
CA VAL A 95 8.53 -11.39 1.63
C VAL A 95 7.76 -12.35 0.71
N ARG A 96 7.50 -11.95 -0.54
CA ARG A 96 6.85 -12.83 -1.54
C ARG A 96 7.68 -14.07 -1.86
N ALA A 97 9.01 -13.98 -1.89
CA ALA A 97 9.89 -15.12 -2.12
C ALA A 97 9.81 -16.13 -0.96
N ILE A 98 9.85 -15.63 0.29
CA ILE A 98 9.73 -16.45 1.51
C ILE A 98 8.35 -17.13 1.58
N MET A 99 7.28 -16.41 1.25
CA MET A 99 5.93 -16.99 1.20
C MET A 99 5.86 -18.12 0.17
N ARG A 100 6.39 -17.90 -1.04
CA ARG A 100 6.43 -18.93 -2.09
C ARG A 100 7.26 -20.15 -1.69
N SER A 101 8.41 -19.96 -1.03
CA SER A 101 9.22 -21.10 -0.55
C SER A 101 8.49 -21.89 0.54
N LYS A 102 7.82 -21.21 1.48
CA LYS A 102 7.03 -21.88 2.54
C LYS A 102 5.86 -22.67 1.97
N LEU A 103 5.11 -22.10 1.01
CA LEU A 103 4.02 -22.82 0.33
C LEU A 103 4.54 -24.07 -0.39
N ARG A 104 5.69 -23.98 -1.08
CA ARG A 104 6.32 -25.14 -1.73
C ARG A 104 6.72 -26.21 -0.71
N GLN A 105 7.25 -25.83 0.45
CA GLN A 105 7.60 -26.78 1.52
C GLN A 105 6.36 -27.51 2.05
N LEU A 106 5.27 -26.79 2.30
CA LEU A 106 4.01 -27.38 2.75
C LEU A 106 3.42 -28.34 1.72
N MET A 107 3.40 -27.93 0.45
CA MET A 107 2.95 -28.78 -0.65
C MET A 107 3.77 -30.07 -0.73
N ILE A 108 5.10 -29.98 -0.64
CA ILE A 108 5.98 -31.15 -0.65
C ILE A 108 5.73 -32.07 0.55
N LYS A 109 5.46 -31.51 1.73
CA LYS A 109 5.11 -32.29 2.93
C LYS A 109 3.81 -33.09 2.77
N ASN A 110 2.92 -32.68 1.88
CA ASN A 110 1.65 -33.37 1.64
C ASN A 110 1.77 -34.54 0.64
N VAL A 111 2.89 -34.66 -0.09
CA VAL A 111 3.11 -35.73 -1.09
C VAL A 111 2.94 -37.14 -0.52
N PRO A 112 3.46 -37.48 0.68
CA PRO A 112 3.26 -38.81 1.27
C PRO A 112 1.80 -39.19 1.54
N SER A 113 0.90 -38.19 1.61
CA SER A 113 -0.53 -38.44 1.84
C SER A 113 -1.33 -38.70 0.55
N ALA A 114 -0.67 -38.69 -0.60
CA ALA A 114 -1.30 -38.95 -1.90
C ALA A 114 -1.54 -40.44 -2.12
N ASP A 115 -2.59 -40.77 -2.86
CA ASP A 115 -2.93 -42.14 -3.24
C ASP A 115 -2.22 -42.57 -4.53
N VAL A 116 -1.97 -41.61 -5.43
CA VAL A 116 -1.25 -41.81 -6.69
C VAL A 116 -0.55 -40.54 -7.13
N ILE A 117 0.61 -40.70 -7.79
CA ILE A 117 1.28 -39.62 -8.51
C ILE A 117 1.22 -39.88 -10.01
N LEU A 118 0.65 -38.93 -10.75
CA LEU A 118 0.68 -38.88 -12.21
C LEU A 118 1.92 -38.15 -12.70
N THR A 119 2.61 -38.73 -13.68
CA THR A 119 3.84 -38.16 -14.23
C THR A 119 3.81 -38.01 -15.74
N ASN A 120 4.47 -36.96 -16.22
CA ASN A 120 5.02 -36.82 -17.56
C ASN A 120 6.55 -36.89 -17.39
N PRO A 121 7.23 -37.98 -17.81
CA PRO A 121 8.48 -38.51 -17.25
C PRO A 121 9.51 -37.52 -16.70
N THR A 122 9.78 -36.43 -17.40
CA THR A 122 10.81 -35.45 -17.02
C THR A 122 10.28 -34.05 -16.73
N HIS A 123 9.01 -33.77 -17.00
CA HIS A 123 8.50 -32.40 -17.01
C HIS A 123 7.45 -32.10 -15.95
N TYR A 124 6.51 -33.01 -15.67
CA TYR A 124 5.41 -32.71 -14.76
C TYR A 124 5.15 -33.88 -13.81
N ALA A 125 4.81 -33.56 -12.56
CA ALA A 125 4.28 -34.50 -11.61
C ALA A 125 3.08 -33.88 -10.88
N VAL A 126 2.03 -34.67 -10.68
CA VAL A 126 0.82 -34.27 -9.96
C VAL A 126 0.45 -35.39 -8.99
N ALA A 127 0.37 -35.06 -7.70
CA ALA A 127 -0.04 -35.97 -6.64
C ALA A 127 -1.54 -35.78 -6.36
N ILE A 128 -2.29 -36.89 -6.40
CA ILE A 128 -3.74 -36.92 -6.22
C ILE A 128 -4.07 -37.72 -4.95
N LYS A 129 -5.02 -37.20 -4.18
CA LYS A 129 -5.57 -37.84 -3.00
C LYS A 129 -7.08 -38.02 -3.13
N TYR A 130 -7.58 -39.18 -2.75
CA TYR A 130 -8.99 -39.49 -2.72
C TYR A 130 -9.32 -40.49 -1.60
N THR A 131 -10.00 -40.00 -0.56
CA THR A 131 -10.55 -40.84 0.49
C THR A 131 -12.01 -41.21 0.17
N GLN A 132 -12.24 -42.49 -0.13
CA GLN A 132 -13.58 -43.01 -0.43
C GLN A 132 -14.53 -42.79 0.75
N GLY A 133 -15.75 -42.31 0.48
CA GLY A 133 -16.79 -42.06 1.49
C GLY A 133 -16.63 -40.76 2.28
N GLN A 134 -15.51 -40.03 2.13
CA GLN A 134 -15.29 -38.73 2.77
C GLN A 134 -15.21 -37.57 1.78
N MET A 135 -14.72 -37.83 0.56
CA MET A 135 -14.47 -36.81 -0.45
C MET A 135 -15.45 -36.95 -1.61
N SER A 136 -16.04 -35.84 -2.05
CA SER A 136 -16.92 -35.79 -3.22
C SER A 136 -16.15 -35.99 -4.53
N ALA A 137 -14.88 -35.57 -4.57
CA ALA A 137 -14.01 -35.71 -5.73
C ALA A 137 -12.53 -35.86 -5.30
N PRO A 138 -11.69 -36.50 -6.13
CA PRO A 138 -10.24 -36.51 -5.92
C PRO A 138 -9.66 -35.09 -5.93
N LYS A 139 -8.63 -34.86 -5.11
CA LYS A 139 -8.03 -33.55 -4.88
C LYS A 139 -6.54 -33.57 -5.24
N VAL A 140 -6.03 -32.48 -5.81
CA VAL A 140 -4.60 -32.31 -6.06
C VAL A 140 -3.91 -31.85 -4.77
N VAL A 141 -2.98 -32.66 -4.24
CA VAL A 141 -2.26 -32.33 -3.00
C VAL A 141 -0.86 -31.76 -3.26
N ALA A 142 -0.28 -32.04 -4.42
CA ALA A 142 0.95 -31.43 -4.88
C ALA A 142 1.02 -31.43 -6.41
N LYS A 143 1.66 -30.41 -7.00
CA LYS A 143 2.03 -30.40 -8.41
C LYS A 143 3.37 -29.71 -8.62
N GLY A 144 4.14 -30.14 -9.60
CA GLY A 144 5.47 -29.59 -9.87
C GLY A 144 5.91 -29.75 -11.32
N VAL A 145 6.86 -28.91 -11.70
CA VAL A 145 7.54 -28.93 -13.01
C VAL A 145 9.04 -29.13 -12.80
N ASP A 146 9.69 -29.81 -13.75
CA ASP A 146 11.13 -30.06 -13.79
C ASP A 146 11.71 -30.52 -12.44
N PHE A 147 12.54 -29.71 -11.80
CA PHE A 147 13.15 -30.03 -10.50
C PHE A 147 12.12 -30.39 -9.41
N LEU A 148 10.98 -29.68 -9.38
CA LEU A 148 9.95 -29.95 -8.39
C LEU A 148 9.21 -31.26 -8.70
N ALA A 149 9.05 -31.59 -9.99
CA ALA A 149 8.48 -32.86 -10.40
C ALA A 149 9.39 -34.03 -10.01
N MET A 150 10.71 -33.89 -10.20
CA MET A 150 11.72 -34.86 -9.75
C MET A 150 11.62 -35.07 -8.24
N LYS A 151 11.63 -33.99 -7.45
CA LYS A 151 11.50 -34.07 -6.00
C LYS A 151 10.21 -34.73 -5.52
N ILE A 152 9.08 -34.47 -6.18
CA ILE A 152 7.80 -35.14 -5.87
C ILE A 152 7.92 -36.64 -6.09
N ARG A 153 8.57 -37.07 -7.19
CA ARG A 153 8.80 -38.49 -7.49
C ARG A 153 9.72 -39.15 -6.46
N ASP A 154 10.81 -38.49 -6.07
CA ASP A 154 11.75 -39.02 -5.08
C ASP A 154 11.04 -39.29 -3.76
N ILE A 155 10.24 -38.34 -3.27
CA ILE A 155 9.45 -38.48 -2.05
C ILE A 155 8.39 -39.57 -2.18
N ALA A 156 7.79 -39.72 -3.37
CA ALA A 156 6.85 -40.80 -3.64
C ALA A 156 7.49 -42.17 -3.49
N ILE A 157 8.70 -42.35 -4.03
CA ILE A 157 9.48 -43.58 -3.92
C ILE A 157 9.81 -43.86 -2.45
N GLU A 158 10.30 -42.85 -1.72
CA GLU A 158 10.63 -42.96 -0.29
C GLU A 158 9.41 -43.36 0.57
N ASN A 159 8.20 -42.94 0.18
CA ASN A 159 6.96 -43.18 0.93
C ASN A 159 6.07 -44.26 0.31
N ASN A 160 6.57 -45.03 -0.66
CA ASN A 160 5.82 -46.08 -1.37
C ASN A 160 4.49 -45.61 -1.98
N VAL A 161 4.44 -44.37 -2.46
CA VAL A 161 3.28 -43.83 -3.18
C VAL A 161 3.36 -44.29 -4.65
N PRO A 162 2.34 -44.97 -5.20
CA PRO A 162 2.34 -45.44 -6.58
C PRO A 162 2.50 -44.31 -7.59
N ILE A 163 3.40 -44.51 -8.56
CA ILE A 163 3.64 -43.58 -9.67
C ILE A 163 3.05 -44.19 -10.95
N VAL A 164 2.21 -43.43 -11.64
CA VAL A 164 1.61 -43.81 -12.92
C VAL A 164 2.01 -42.81 -13.99
N GLU A 165 2.56 -43.32 -15.09
CA GLU A 165 2.91 -42.49 -16.24
C GLU A 165 1.67 -42.26 -17.11
N ASN A 166 1.26 -40.99 -17.24
CA ASN A 166 0.19 -40.59 -18.15
C ASN A 166 0.42 -39.14 -18.59
N PRO A 167 1.25 -38.89 -19.62
CA PRO A 167 1.63 -37.54 -20.02
C PRO A 167 0.44 -36.63 -20.39
N PRO A 168 -0.58 -37.10 -21.15
CA PRO A 168 -1.75 -36.28 -21.49
C PRO A 168 -2.54 -35.83 -20.26
N LEU A 169 -2.88 -36.77 -19.36
CA LEU A 169 -3.67 -36.45 -18.16
C LEU A 169 -2.88 -35.58 -17.18
N THR A 170 -1.58 -35.86 -17.00
CA THR A 170 -0.71 -35.09 -16.10
C THR A 170 -0.63 -33.63 -16.55
N ARG A 171 -0.44 -33.37 -17.84
CA ARG A 171 -0.40 -32.00 -18.39
C ARG A 171 -1.75 -31.30 -18.19
N GLN A 172 -2.85 -31.98 -18.47
CA GLN A 172 -4.19 -31.42 -18.28
C GLN A 172 -4.44 -31.02 -16.83
N ILE A 173 -4.10 -31.87 -15.86
CA ILE A 173 -4.32 -31.55 -14.45
C ILE A 173 -3.36 -30.44 -13.99
N TYR A 174 -2.09 -30.49 -14.40
CA TYR A 174 -1.08 -29.50 -14.01
C TYR A 174 -1.48 -28.06 -14.38
N PHE A 175 -1.98 -27.86 -15.60
CA PHE A 175 -2.36 -26.54 -16.11
C PHE A 175 -3.75 -26.07 -15.66
N ASN A 176 -4.69 -26.98 -15.40
CA ASN A 176 -6.09 -26.61 -15.15
C ASN A 176 -6.53 -26.73 -13.68
N VAL A 177 -5.76 -27.40 -12.81
CA VAL A 177 -6.17 -27.65 -11.41
C VAL A 177 -5.08 -27.20 -10.45
N ASP A 178 -5.44 -26.33 -9.52
CA ASP A 178 -4.51 -25.84 -8.49
C ASP A 178 -4.32 -26.83 -7.35
N VAL A 179 -3.21 -26.67 -6.64
CA VAL A 179 -2.96 -27.40 -5.39
C VAL A 179 -4.08 -27.07 -4.43
N ASP A 180 -4.50 -28.07 -3.68
CA ASP A 180 -5.62 -28.02 -2.78
C ASP A 180 -7.01 -27.81 -3.42
N LYS A 181 -7.14 -28.06 -4.73
CA LYS A 181 -8.44 -28.07 -5.43
C LYS A 181 -8.86 -29.46 -5.87
N GLU A 182 -10.18 -29.66 -5.89
CA GLU A 182 -10.81 -30.84 -6.46
C GLU A 182 -10.62 -30.86 -7.98
N ILE A 183 -10.52 -32.05 -8.52
CA ILE A 183 -10.44 -32.27 -9.96
C ILE A 183 -11.76 -31.85 -10.60
N PRO A 184 -11.78 -31.27 -11.81
CA PRO A 184 -13.02 -30.91 -12.49
C PRO A 184 -13.70 -32.15 -13.11
N GLU A 185 -15.01 -32.08 -13.28
CA GLU A 185 -15.85 -33.21 -13.72
C GLU A 185 -15.40 -33.83 -15.05
N ASN A 186 -14.91 -33.01 -15.98
CA ASN A 186 -14.40 -33.45 -17.28
C ASN A 186 -13.19 -34.40 -17.18
N LEU A 187 -12.47 -34.41 -16.05
CA LEU A 187 -11.32 -35.27 -15.79
C LEU A 187 -11.63 -36.43 -14.83
N TYR A 188 -12.84 -36.51 -14.26
CA TYR A 188 -13.21 -37.54 -13.28
C TYR A 188 -13.03 -38.95 -13.81
N LYS A 189 -13.52 -39.24 -15.01
CA LYS A 189 -13.44 -40.59 -15.59
C LYS A 189 -11.99 -41.05 -15.73
N ALA A 190 -11.11 -40.17 -16.21
CA ALA A 190 -9.71 -40.47 -16.42
C ALA A 190 -8.97 -40.71 -15.09
N VAL A 191 -9.25 -39.88 -14.07
CA VAL A 191 -8.63 -40.04 -12.75
C VAL A 191 -9.18 -41.26 -12.01
N ALA A 192 -10.48 -41.54 -12.11
CA ALA A 192 -11.09 -42.72 -11.51
C ALA A 192 -10.49 -44.01 -12.08
N GLN A 193 -10.23 -44.06 -13.39
CA GLN A 193 -9.57 -45.21 -14.03
C GLN A 193 -8.15 -45.43 -13.47
N VAL A 194 -7.39 -44.35 -13.25
CA VAL A 194 -6.06 -44.44 -12.64
C VAL A 194 -6.13 -44.92 -11.19
N LEU A 195 -7.04 -44.36 -10.38
CA LEU A 195 -7.23 -44.77 -8.99
C LEU A 195 -7.66 -46.23 -8.89
N ALA A 196 -8.60 -46.67 -9.73
CA ALA A 196 -9.03 -48.07 -9.79
C ALA A 196 -7.87 -49.02 -10.13
N TYR A 197 -7.03 -48.63 -11.10
CA TYR A 197 -5.83 -49.38 -11.44
C TYR A 197 -4.88 -49.49 -10.25
N VAL A 198 -4.58 -48.38 -9.57
CA VAL A 198 -3.70 -48.37 -8.40
C VAL A 198 -4.25 -49.21 -7.24
N TYR A 199 -5.55 -49.13 -6.97
CA TYR A 199 -6.18 -49.96 -5.93
C TYR A 199 -6.16 -51.44 -6.26
N SER A 200 -6.38 -51.82 -7.53
CA SER A 200 -6.26 -53.21 -7.97
C SER A 200 -4.85 -53.78 -7.77
N LEU A 201 -3.80 -52.95 -7.95
CA LEU A 201 -2.41 -53.35 -7.70
C LEU A 201 -2.12 -53.55 -6.20
N LYS A 202 -2.70 -52.69 -5.34
CA LYS A 202 -2.58 -52.83 -3.88
C LYS A 202 -3.28 -54.09 -3.39
N GLU A 203 -4.48 -54.40 -3.89
CA GLU A 203 -5.21 -55.64 -3.56
C GLU A 203 -4.43 -56.89 -3.98
N LYS A 204 -3.91 -56.92 -5.22
CA LYS A 204 -3.14 -58.04 -5.73
C LYS A 204 -1.84 -58.29 -4.94
N SER A 205 -1.24 -57.24 -4.41
CA SER A 205 -0.05 -57.34 -3.56
C SER A 205 -0.36 -57.92 -2.17
N TYR A 206 -1.62 -57.84 -1.72
CA TYR A 206 -2.07 -58.40 -0.43
C TYR A 206 -2.53 -59.86 -0.51
N THR A 207 -2.86 -60.37 -1.71
CA THR A 207 -3.31 -61.77 -1.92
C THR A 207 -2.16 -62.77 -2.14
N ILE A 208 -0.89 -62.32 -2.12
CA ILE A 208 0.30 -63.17 -2.38
C ILE A 208 1.04 -63.58 -1.08
N TYR A 209 0.38 -63.51 0.08
CA TYR A 209 0.91 -64.05 1.36
C TYR A 209 -0.02 -65.08 1.96
#